data_AF-A0A7J4GSU9-F1
#
_entry.id   AF-A0A7J4GSU9-F1
#
_cell.length_a   1.000
_cell.length_b   1.000
_cell.length_c   1.000
_cell.angle_alpha   90.00
_cell.angle_beta   90.00
_cell.angle_gamma   90.00
#
_symmetry.space_group_name_H-M   'P 1'
#
loop_
_entity.id
_entity.type
_entity.pdbx_description
1 polymer ?
#
loop_
_entity_poly.entity_id
_entity_poly.type
_entity_poly.pdbx_seq_one_letter_code
_entity_poly.pdbx_strand_id
1 'polypeptide(L)'
;MARIGMVVTNACAPDPRVERHARWIGEQGHDVAIFALDRSQTNQDIEERKFFTIQRLKIGAWSKSGFGIMRAKKKFLKKVKNLVKGYDLVIYNDSDSAFEFPGKKILDLHDLAHTWPLMRGRNPLTLFASRIMKK
;
A
#
# COMPACT_ATOMS: atom_id res chain seq x y z
N MET A 1 -9.32 7.43 -20.65
CA MET A 1 -8.08 6.91 -20.03
C MET A 1 -7.91 7.61 -18.69
N ALA A 2 -7.71 6.87 -17.60
CA ALA A 2 -7.55 7.41 -16.25
C ALA A 2 -6.20 6.98 -15.69
N ARG A 3 -5.59 7.80 -14.82
CA ARG A 3 -4.35 7.50 -14.10
C ARG A 3 -4.65 6.85 -12.76
N ILE A 4 -4.20 5.61 -12.58
CA ILE A 4 -4.54 4.78 -11.44
C ILE A 4 -3.27 4.38 -10.70
N GLY A 5 -3.19 4.77 -9.42
CA GLY A 5 -2.05 4.54 -8.55
C GLY A 5 -2.37 3.43 -7.57
N MET A 6 -1.69 2.31 -7.66
CA MET A 6 -1.83 1.21 -6.71
C MET A 6 -0.72 1.29 -5.68
N VAL A 7 -1.03 1.19 -4.39
CA VAL A 7 -0.04 1.33 -3.31
C VAL A 7 0.07 0.02 -2.58
N VAL A 8 1.30 -0.45 -2.35
CA VAL A 8 1.58 -1.68 -1.61
C VAL A 8 2.80 -1.49 -0.71
N THR A 9 2.76 -2.07 0.49
CA THR A 9 3.83 -1.94 1.50
C THR A 9 4.86 -3.07 1.45
N ASN A 10 4.88 -3.84 0.36
CA ASN A 10 5.89 -4.84 0.03
C ASN A 10 6.63 -4.42 -1.26
N ALA A 11 7.64 -5.21 -1.67
CA ALA A 11 8.48 -4.86 -2.83
C ALA A 11 7.80 -5.13 -4.18
N CYS A 12 6.64 -5.79 -4.24
CA CYS A 12 6.00 -6.27 -5.46
C CYS A 12 7.01 -7.04 -6.35
N ALA A 13 7.52 -8.16 -5.82
CA ALA A 13 8.65 -8.88 -6.43
C ALA A 13 8.60 -10.41 -6.18
N PRO A 14 7.78 -11.18 -6.93
CA PRO A 14 6.51 -10.81 -7.56
C PRO A 14 5.36 -10.76 -6.54
N ASP A 15 4.31 -10.00 -6.82
CA ASP A 15 3.05 -10.05 -6.07
C ASP A 15 1.88 -10.38 -7.03
N PRO A 16 1.54 -11.67 -7.20
CA PRO A 16 0.55 -12.11 -8.19
C PRO A 16 -0.85 -11.54 -8.00
N ARG A 17 -1.19 -11.02 -6.81
CA ARG A 17 -2.51 -10.44 -6.55
C ARG A 17 -2.54 -9.00 -7.05
N VAL A 18 -1.57 -8.20 -6.63
CA VAL A 18 -1.45 -6.79 -7.01
C VAL A 18 -1.19 -6.65 -8.51
N GLU A 19 -0.26 -7.45 -9.05
CA GLU A 19 0.08 -7.42 -10.48
C GLU A 19 -1.08 -7.87 -11.37
N ARG A 20 -1.89 -8.84 -10.95
CA ARG A 20 -3.09 -9.27 -11.68
C ARG A 20 -4.12 -8.16 -11.75
N HIS A 21 -4.36 -7.50 -10.63
CA HIS A 21 -5.30 -6.39 -10.55
C HIS A 21 -4.83 -5.21 -11.41
N ALA A 22 -3.55 -4.83 -11.33
CA ALA A 22 -2.96 -3.81 -12.19
C ALA A 22 -3.08 -4.14 -13.67
N ARG A 23 -2.80 -5.41 -14.04
CA ARG A 23 -2.94 -5.88 -15.41
C ARG A 23 -4.37 -5.76 -15.92
N TRP A 24 -5.38 -6.21 -15.17
CA TRP A 24 -6.77 -6.11 -15.60
C TRP A 24 -7.21 -4.67 -15.83
N ILE A 25 -6.78 -3.74 -14.98
CA ILE A 25 -7.07 -2.31 -15.15
C ILE A 25 -6.36 -1.77 -16.41
N GLY A 26 -5.09 -2.09 -16.60
CA GLY A 26 -4.32 -1.66 -17.78
C GLY A 26 -4.84 -2.24 -19.09
N GLU A 27 -5.33 -3.48 -19.09
CA GLU A 27 -5.99 -4.13 -20.23
C GLU A 27 -7.25 -3.38 -20.69
N GLN A 28 -7.91 -2.63 -19.80
CA GLN A 28 -9.04 -1.75 -20.14
C GLN A 28 -8.59 -0.37 -20.69
N GLY A 29 -7.29 -0.14 -20.88
CA GLY A 29 -6.75 1.09 -21.46
C GLY A 29 -6.54 2.24 -20.45
N HIS A 30 -6.36 1.93 -19.18
CA HIS A 30 -5.97 2.89 -18.15
C HIS A 30 -4.44 2.95 -17.96
N ASP A 31 -3.92 4.08 -17.49
CA ASP A 31 -2.51 4.25 -17.14
C ASP A 31 -2.32 3.83 -15.67
N VAL A 32 -1.59 2.73 -15.44
CA VAL A 32 -1.49 2.08 -14.12
C VAL A 32 -0.05 2.06 -13.62
N ALA A 33 0.15 2.56 -12.41
CA ALA A 33 1.42 2.48 -11.71
C ALA A 33 1.26 1.86 -10.32
N ILE A 34 2.11 0.88 -9.98
CA ILE A 34 2.23 0.29 -8.65
C ILE A 34 3.36 0.98 -7.90
N PHE A 35 3.05 1.67 -6.81
CA PHE A 35 4.01 2.22 -5.86
C PHE A 35 4.28 1.21 -4.75
N ALA A 36 5.46 0.60 -4.80
CA ALA A 36 5.87 -0.47 -3.91
C ALA A 36 6.97 -0.02 -2.94
N LEU A 37 7.00 -0.61 -1.74
CA LEU A 37 8.01 -0.38 -0.73
C LEU A 37 9.11 -1.43 -0.82
N ASP A 38 10.27 -1.07 -1.37
CA ASP A 38 11.43 -1.96 -1.36
C ASP A 38 12.24 -1.82 -0.06
N ARG A 39 11.95 -2.73 0.88
CA ARG A 39 12.63 -2.81 2.18
C ARG A 39 14.08 -3.29 2.04
N SER A 40 14.37 -4.10 1.03
CA SER A 40 15.69 -4.69 0.79
C SER A 40 16.63 -3.75 0.06
N GLN A 41 16.07 -2.77 -0.67
CA GLN A 41 16.79 -1.86 -1.56
C GLN A 41 17.56 -2.55 -2.70
N THR A 42 17.24 -3.81 -2.98
CA THR A 42 17.92 -4.61 -4.00
C THR A 42 17.20 -4.63 -5.35
N ASN A 43 15.91 -4.27 -5.38
CA ASN A 43 15.11 -4.37 -6.59
C ASN A 43 15.31 -3.14 -7.49
N GLN A 44 14.97 -3.28 -8.76
CA GLN A 44 14.98 -2.18 -9.72
C GLN A 44 13.92 -1.14 -9.34
N ASP A 45 14.30 0.15 -9.39
CA ASP A 45 13.47 1.28 -8.97
C ASP A 45 12.22 1.45 -9.84
N ILE A 46 12.36 1.25 -11.15
CA ILE A 46 11.27 1.30 -12.12
C ILE A 46 11.35 0.03 -12.96
N GLU A 47 10.23 -0.65 -13.09
CA GLU A 47 10.12 -1.85 -13.89
C GLU A 47 8.84 -1.80 -14.72
N GLU A 48 9.01 -1.77 -16.04
CA GLU A 48 7.89 -1.71 -16.97
C GLU A 48 7.34 -3.10 -17.25
N ARG A 49 6.01 -3.17 -17.36
CA ARG A 49 5.26 -4.35 -17.81
C ARG A 49 4.33 -3.92 -18.93
N LYS A 50 3.82 -4.90 -19.69
CA LYS A 50 2.96 -4.65 -20.85
C LYS A 50 1.77 -3.72 -20.57
N PHE A 51 1.23 -3.73 -19.35
CA PHE A 51 -0.03 -3.02 -19.00
C PHE A 51 0.09 -2.11 -17.77
N PHE A 52 1.25 -2.05 -17.13
CA PHE A 52 1.45 -1.25 -15.91
C PHE A 52 2.95 -1.05 -15.65
N THR A 53 3.27 -0.11 -14.77
CA THR A 53 4.65 0.11 -14.31
C THR A 53 4.75 -0.13 -12.82
N ILE A 54 5.83 -0.76 -12.36
CA ILE A 54 6.15 -0.89 -10.93
C ILE A 54 7.21 0.17 -10.59
N GLN A 55 6.88 1.08 -9.68
CA GLN A 55 7.80 2.04 -9.10
C GLN A 55 8.08 1.69 -7.64
N ARG A 56 9.29 1.20 -7.38
CA ARG A 56 9.77 0.80 -6.05
C ARG A 56 10.47 1.96 -5.37
N LEU A 57 9.98 2.33 -4.18
CA LEU A 57 10.56 3.39 -3.38
C LEU A 57 11.48 2.82 -2.31
N LYS A 58 12.77 3.15 -2.44
CA LYS A 58 13.79 2.90 -1.42
C LYS A 58 13.75 4.04 -0.39
N ILE A 59 13.60 3.68 0.88
CA ILE A 59 13.46 4.64 1.99
C ILE A 59 14.68 4.72 2.91
N GLY A 60 15.73 3.96 2.58
CA GLY A 60 16.96 3.83 3.36
C GLY A 60 16.88 2.68 4.38
N ALA A 61 17.77 2.73 5.38
CA ALA A 61 17.95 1.67 6.36
C ALA A 61 16.62 1.18 6.97
N TRP A 62 16.35 -0.11 6.83
CA TRP A 62 15.18 -0.76 7.41
C TRP A 62 15.49 -1.27 8.81
N SER A 63 14.79 -0.73 9.81
CA SER A 63 14.91 -1.20 11.19
C SER A 63 13.99 -2.39 11.43
N LYS A 64 14.44 -3.37 12.22
CA LYS A 64 13.60 -4.47 12.73
C LYS A 64 12.75 -4.07 13.95
N SER A 65 12.98 -2.90 14.53
CA SER A 65 12.17 -2.39 15.65
C SER A 65 10.79 -1.91 15.18
N GLY A 66 9.74 -2.15 15.97
CA GLY A 66 8.38 -1.73 15.60
C GLY A 66 8.26 -0.24 15.30
N PHE A 67 8.94 0.60 16.07
CA PHE A 67 8.96 2.05 15.86
C PHE A 67 9.71 2.46 14.58
N GLY A 68 10.81 1.79 14.27
CA GLY A 68 11.54 2.00 13.03
C GLY A 68 10.73 1.60 11.80
N ILE A 69 9.99 0.48 11.86
CA ILE A 69 9.05 0.05 10.81
C ILE A 69 7.96 1.11 10.62
N MET A 70 7.36 1.62 11.69
CA MET A 70 6.34 2.66 11.60
C MET A 70 6.87 3.94 10.93
N ARG A 71 8.06 4.41 11.31
CA ARG A 71 8.69 5.59 10.68
C ARG A 71 8.99 5.37 9.21
N ALA A 72 9.52 4.20 8.88
CA ALA A 72 9.83 3.78 7.53
C ALA A 72 8.56 3.80 6.65
N LYS A 73 7.46 3.18 7.12
CA LYS A 73 6.15 3.23 6.46
C LYS A 73 5.64 4.66 6.30
N LYS A 74 5.68 5.50 7.35
CA LYS A 74 5.26 6.92 7.25
C LYS A 74 6.06 7.69 6.19
N LYS A 75 7.38 7.46 6.11
CA LYS A 75 8.25 8.09 5.10
C LYS A 75 7.87 7.62 3.69
N PHE A 76 7.61 6.33 3.51
CA PHE A 76 7.12 5.76 2.26
C PHE A 76 5.79 6.39 1.83
N LEU A 77 4.77 6.33 2.69
CA LEU A 77 3.43 6.86 2.39
C LEU A 77 3.46 8.36 2.09
N LYS A 78 4.30 9.13 2.79
CA LYS A 78 4.49 10.57 2.48
C LYS A 78 5.05 10.79 1.07
N LYS A 79 6.01 9.97 0.63
CA LYS A 79 6.54 10.05 -0.74
C LYS A 79 5.47 9.67 -1.77
N VAL A 80 4.78 8.55 -1.55
CA VAL A 80 3.69 8.10 -2.44
C VAL A 80 2.60 9.16 -2.55
N LYS A 81 2.15 9.74 -1.42
CA LYS A 81 1.14 10.81 -1.39
C LYS A 81 1.51 11.98 -2.30
N ASN A 82 2.79 12.32 -2.42
CA ASN A 82 3.24 13.37 -3.33
C ASN A 82 3.25 12.92 -4.80
N LEU A 83 3.66 11.68 -5.07
CA LEU A 83 3.71 11.10 -6.42
C LEU A 83 2.30 10.94 -7.02
N VAL A 84 1.31 10.60 -6.20
CA VAL A 84 -0.06 10.34 -6.66
C VAL A 84 -0.93 11.61 -6.80
N LYS A 85 -0.39 12.82 -6.57
CA LYS A 85 -1.20 14.07 -6.60
C LYS A 85 -1.93 14.32 -7.91
N GLY A 86 -1.44 13.80 -9.03
CA GLY A 86 -2.05 13.92 -10.36
C GLY A 86 -2.78 12.65 -10.84
N TYR A 87 -3.09 11.73 -9.94
CA TYR A 87 -3.81 10.50 -10.26
C TYR A 87 -5.32 10.67 -10.03
N ASP A 88 -6.13 10.01 -10.84
CA ASP A 88 -7.59 10.08 -10.77
C ASP A 88 -8.15 9.16 -9.67
N LEU A 89 -7.46 8.05 -9.42
CA LEU A 89 -7.83 7.02 -8.45
C LEU A 89 -6.59 6.44 -7.78
N VAL A 90 -6.66 6.25 -6.46
CA VAL A 90 -5.65 5.51 -5.69
C VAL A 90 -6.27 4.24 -5.10
N ILE A 91 -5.64 3.09 -5.34
CA ILE A 91 -6.03 1.81 -4.77
C ILE A 91 -5.02 1.42 -3.70
N TYR A 92 -5.47 1.31 -2.46
CA TYR A 92 -4.69 0.84 -1.32
C TYR A 92 -4.80 -0.67 -1.23
N ASN A 93 -3.67 -1.38 -1.39
CA ASN A 93 -3.62 -2.82 -1.13
C ASN A 93 -3.31 -3.02 0.35
N ASP A 94 -4.29 -3.53 1.09
CA ASP A 94 -4.29 -3.64 2.55
C ASP A 94 -4.30 -2.28 3.28
N SER A 95 -4.74 -2.31 4.52
CA SER A 95 -4.94 -1.17 5.41
C SER A 95 -3.66 -0.38 5.69
N ASP A 96 -2.50 -1.05 5.70
CA ASP A 96 -1.23 -0.42 6.04
C ASP A 96 -0.63 0.44 4.90
N SER A 97 -1.22 0.36 3.70
CA SER A 97 -0.90 1.20 2.54
C SER A 97 -1.74 2.47 2.46
N ALA A 98 -2.78 2.59 3.29
CA ALA A 98 -3.74 3.68 3.22
C ALA A 98 -3.18 5.01 3.75
N PHE A 99 -3.55 6.11 3.08
CA PHE A 99 -3.32 7.46 3.56
C PHE A 99 -4.45 8.39 3.10
N GLU A 100 -4.45 9.62 3.59
CA GLU A 100 -5.41 10.62 3.15
C GLU A 100 -5.07 11.14 1.74
N PHE A 101 -5.98 10.89 0.82
CA PHE A 101 -5.94 11.33 -0.57
C PHE A 101 -7.27 12.05 -0.91
N PRO A 102 -7.22 13.25 -1.53
CA PRO A 102 -8.42 14.05 -1.79
C PRO A 102 -9.27 13.53 -2.96
N GLY A 103 -8.68 12.75 -3.88
CA GLY A 103 -9.38 12.17 -5.02
C GLY A 103 -10.11 10.86 -4.68
N LYS A 104 -10.54 10.14 -5.73
CA LYS A 104 -11.18 8.83 -5.56
C LYS A 104 -10.18 7.84 -4.98
N LYS A 105 -10.65 7.01 -4.06
CA LYS A 105 -9.83 5.99 -3.39
C LYS A 105 -10.59 4.69 -3.19
N ILE A 106 -9.89 3.59 -3.32
CA ILE A 106 -10.39 2.23 -3.03
C ILE A 106 -9.45 1.59 -2.03
N LEU A 107 -10.00 0.90 -1.04
CA LEU A 107 -9.25 0.05 -0.13
C LEU A 107 -9.57 -1.40 -0.44
N ASP A 108 -8.56 -2.14 -0.88
CA ASP A 108 -8.63 -3.57 -1.19
C ASP A 108 -7.99 -4.36 -0.02
N LEU A 109 -8.83 -4.91 0.86
CA LEU A 109 -8.37 -5.71 2.00
C LEU A 109 -8.30 -7.19 1.62
N HIS A 110 -7.12 -7.79 1.78
CA HIS A 110 -6.91 -9.20 1.45
C HIS A 110 -7.15 -10.14 2.63
N ASP A 111 -7.01 -9.63 3.85
CA ASP A 111 -7.38 -10.32 5.08
C ASP A 111 -7.90 -9.34 6.13
N LEU A 112 -8.56 -9.90 7.15
CA LEU A 112 -9.06 -9.14 8.30
C LEU A 112 -8.21 -9.40 9.55
N ALA A 113 -6.96 -9.84 9.42
CA ALA A 113 -6.09 -10.11 10.57
C ALA A 113 -5.87 -8.85 11.41
N HIS A 114 -5.89 -7.67 10.80
CA HIS A 114 -5.86 -6.37 11.50
C HIS A 114 -7.06 -6.12 12.43
N THR A 115 -8.16 -6.85 12.25
CA THR A 115 -9.31 -6.84 13.15
C THR A 115 -9.14 -7.75 14.37
N TRP A 116 -7.96 -8.34 14.58
CA TRP A 116 -7.67 -9.19 15.75
C TRP A 116 -8.09 -8.59 17.10
N PRO A 117 -8.05 -7.25 17.35
CA PRO A 117 -8.52 -6.71 18.61
C PRO A 117 -10.05 -6.79 18.77
N LEU A 118 -10.81 -6.89 17.67
CA LEU A 118 -12.25 -7.17 17.69
C LEU A 118 -12.53 -8.67 17.84
N MET A 119 -11.60 -9.53 17.40
CA MET A 119 -11.79 -10.98 17.36
C MET A 119 -11.23 -11.74 18.58
N ARG A 120 -10.29 -11.16 19.36
CA ARG A 120 -9.65 -11.84 20.50
C ARG A 120 -10.02 -11.25 21.86
N GLY A 121 -10.90 -11.95 22.58
CA GLY A 121 -11.00 -11.98 24.04
C GLY A 121 -11.30 -10.67 24.78
N ARG A 122 -11.67 -10.79 26.06
CA ARG A 122 -12.03 -9.67 26.96
C ARG A 122 -10.85 -9.13 27.76
N ASN A 123 -9.65 -9.01 27.18
CA ASN A 123 -8.53 -8.42 27.92
C ASN A 123 -8.56 -6.87 27.80
N PRO A 124 -7.96 -6.13 28.75
CA PRO A 124 -8.06 -4.67 28.77
C PRO A 124 -7.46 -3.99 27.53
N LEU A 125 -6.38 -4.55 26.98
CA LEU A 125 -5.70 -4.02 25.80
C LEU A 125 -6.54 -4.21 24.52
N THR A 126 -7.18 -5.37 24.34
CA THR A 126 -8.07 -5.60 23.21
C THR A 126 -9.34 -4.77 23.30
N LEU A 127 -9.89 -4.56 24.50
CA LEU A 127 -11.03 -3.65 24.71
C LEU A 127 -10.69 -2.20 24.36
N PHE A 128 -9.52 -1.72 24.79
CA PHE A 128 -9.05 -0.37 24.45
C PHE A 128 -8.82 -0.21 22.95
N ALA A 129 -8.09 -1.13 22.33
CA ALA A 129 -7.84 -1.12 20.88
C ALA A 129 -9.14 -1.25 20.06
N SER A 130 -10.08 -2.09 20.50
CA SER A 130 -11.42 -2.22 19.90
C SER A 130 -12.21 -0.90 19.93
N ARG A 131 -12.15 -0.16 21.05
CA ARG A 131 -12.83 1.14 21.18
C ARG A 131 -12.26 2.20 20.24
N ILE A 132 -10.95 2.18 19.97
CA ILE A 132 -10.32 3.09 19.01
C ILE A 132 -10.77 2.76 17.59
N MET A 133 -10.89 1.49 17.22
CA MET A 133 -11.30 1.08 15.87
C MET A 133 -12.79 1.27 15.56
N LYS A 134 -13.66 1.30 16.59
CA LYS A 134 -15.11 1.54 16.41
C LYS A 134 -15.48 3.02 16.26
N LYS A 135 -14.54 3.94 16.45
CA LYS A 135 -14.72 5.38 16.23
C LYS A 135 -14.29 5.74 14.83
#